data_AF-A0AAW0UGB5-F1
#
_entry.id   AF-A0AAW0UGB5-F1
#
_cell.length_a   1.000
_cell.length_b   1.000
_cell.length_c   1.000
_cell.angle_alpha   90.00
_cell.angle_beta   90.00
_cell.angle_gamma   90.00
#
_symmetry.space_group_name_H-M   'P 1'
#
loop_
_entity.id
_entity.type
_entity.pdbx_description
1 polymer ?
#
loop_
_entity_poly.entity_id
_entity_poly.type
_entity_poly.pdbx_seq_one_letter_code
_entity_poly.pdbx_strand_id
1 'polypeptide(L)'
;MTKIRPNLPYGIPLHQQELKRQISLHHKTWRNSVYPTDVYYDVNNPPTTSEGLVQLWERLDLAERLELLRNLSPQATEKLAGGLVAGGLLGDAITTLLAFTPTVSDVVMVVNMLHALTLAKRFSLSVTLVCGEERWAWGRLLEKLQLALSERPQDLAEMNVTEWTLAQLKLKFNL
;
A
#
# COMPACT_ATOMS: atom_id res chain seq x y z
N MET A 1 -38.90 14.61 -55.09
CA MET A 1 -38.13 15.51 -54.18
C MET A 1 -38.06 14.85 -52.82
N THR A 2 -36.89 14.31 -52.49
CA THR A 2 -36.64 13.37 -51.39
C THR A 2 -36.29 14.15 -50.12
N LYS A 3 -37.07 13.99 -49.02
CA LYS A 3 -36.76 14.58 -47.72
C LYS A 3 -35.72 13.74 -46.98
N ILE A 4 -34.55 14.31 -46.76
CA ILE A 4 -33.44 13.75 -45.97
C ILE A 4 -33.81 13.85 -44.48
N ARG A 5 -33.69 12.74 -43.73
CA ARG A 5 -33.82 12.73 -42.26
C ARG A 5 -32.49 13.19 -41.62
N PRO A 6 -32.50 14.02 -40.56
CA PRO A 6 -31.30 14.25 -39.78
C PRO A 6 -30.99 13.05 -38.87
N ASN A 7 -29.74 12.61 -38.90
CA ASN A 7 -29.17 11.58 -38.04
C ASN A 7 -29.22 12.02 -36.56
N LEU A 8 -29.77 11.16 -35.70
CA LEU A 8 -29.61 11.23 -34.24
C LEU A 8 -28.16 10.84 -33.89
N PRO A 9 -27.46 11.57 -33.01
CA PRO A 9 -26.15 11.14 -32.54
C PRO A 9 -26.29 9.89 -31.65
N TYR A 10 -25.43 8.93 -31.91
CA TYR A 10 -25.29 7.65 -31.21
C TYR A 10 -25.31 7.83 -29.69
N GLY A 11 -26.22 7.12 -29.03
CA GLY A 11 -26.31 7.06 -27.58
C GLY A 11 -25.02 6.51 -26.96
N ILE A 12 -24.54 7.19 -25.92
CA ILE A 12 -23.44 6.75 -25.08
C ILE A 12 -23.79 5.35 -24.51
N PRO A 13 -22.90 4.34 -24.59
CA PRO A 13 -23.18 3.00 -24.09
C PRO A 13 -23.57 3.04 -22.61
N LEU A 14 -24.60 2.30 -22.21
CA LEU A 14 -25.13 2.22 -20.83
C LEU A 14 -24.02 2.00 -19.78
N HIS A 15 -22.96 1.27 -20.14
CA HIS A 15 -21.78 1.03 -19.30
C HIS A 15 -21.03 2.32 -18.93
N GLN A 16 -20.94 3.32 -19.81
CA GLN A 16 -20.30 4.60 -19.52
C GLN A 16 -21.16 5.50 -18.63
N GLN A 17 -22.49 5.34 -18.67
CA GLN A 17 -23.39 6.06 -17.76
C GLN A 17 -23.34 5.48 -16.34
N GLU A 18 -23.20 4.15 -16.22
CA GLU A 18 -23.06 3.47 -14.94
C GLU A 18 -21.71 3.82 -14.27
N LEU A 19 -20.62 3.87 -15.04
CA LEU A 19 -19.31 4.32 -14.55
C LEU A 19 -19.35 5.77 -14.04
N LYS A 20 -19.99 6.68 -14.79
CA LYS A 20 -20.18 8.07 -14.37
C LYS A 20 -21.05 8.18 -13.11
N ARG A 21 -22.04 7.32 -12.95
CA ARG A 21 -22.86 7.25 -11.73
C ARG A 21 -22.07 6.71 -10.55
N GLN A 22 -21.27 5.67 -10.73
CA GLN A 22 -20.41 5.14 -9.66
C GLN A 22 -19.36 6.16 -9.22
N ILE A 23 -18.70 6.84 -10.16
CA ILE A 23 -17.78 7.96 -9.87
C ILE A 23 -18.53 9.08 -9.14
N SER A 24 -19.73 9.46 -9.61
CA SER A 24 -20.53 10.52 -8.98
C SER A 24 -21.06 10.15 -7.59
N LEU A 25 -21.35 8.88 -7.35
CA LEU A 25 -21.80 8.38 -6.05
C LEU A 25 -20.62 8.32 -5.08
N HIS A 26 -19.44 7.88 -5.55
CA HIS A 26 -18.20 7.96 -4.77
C HIS A 26 -17.93 9.41 -4.34
N HIS A 27 -18.05 10.38 -5.25
CA HIS A 27 -17.89 11.81 -4.94
C HIS A 27 -18.92 12.35 -3.93
N LYS A 28 -20.13 11.80 -3.85
CA LYS A 28 -21.17 12.29 -2.93
C LYS A 28 -20.90 11.90 -1.48
N THR A 29 -20.20 10.80 -1.23
CA THR A 29 -19.83 10.34 0.13
C THR A 29 -18.76 11.23 0.77
N TRP A 30 -17.98 11.98 -0.02
CA TRP A 30 -16.89 12.84 0.44
C TRP A 30 -17.30 14.26 0.85
N ARG A 31 -18.58 14.63 0.72
CA ARG A 31 -19.03 15.98 1.09
C ARG A 31 -18.96 16.29 2.60
N ASN A 32 -18.64 15.30 3.43
CA ASN A 32 -18.46 15.44 4.87
C ASN A 32 -17.00 15.27 5.34
N SER A 33 -16.02 15.32 4.44
CA SER A 33 -14.60 15.32 4.83
C SER A 33 -14.20 16.70 5.36
N VAL A 34 -13.55 16.74 6.53
CA VAL A 34 -13.12 17.97 7.24
C VAL A 34 -11.88 18.61 6.61
N TYR A 35 -11.37 18.06 5.50
CA TYR A 35 -10.13 18.51 4.85
C TYR A 35 -10.39 19.26 3.53
N PRO A 36 -9.59 20.28 3.22
CA PRO A 36 -9.73 21.08 2.00
C PRO A 36 -9.66 20.19 0.76
N THR A 37 -10.65 20.33 -0.10
CA THR A 37 -10.92 19.47 -1.27
C THR A 37 -10.07 19.81 -2.50
N ASP A 38 -9.14 20.76 -2.36
CA ASP A 38 -8.42 21.38 -3.48
C ASP A 38 -7.08 20.70 -3.81
N VAL A 39 -6.64 19.70 -3.03
CA VAL A 39 -5.42 18.93 -3.31
C VAL A 39 -5.78 17.47 -3.55
N TYR A 40 -5.68 17.04 -4.81
CA TYR A 40 -5.82 15.63 -5.18
C TYR A 40 -4.50 14.91 -4.92
N TYR A 41 -4.49 14.06 -3.89
CA TYR A 41 -3.37 13.18 -3.60
C TYR A 41 -3.52 11.86 -4.37
N ASP A 42 -2.42 11.41 -4.96
CA ASP A 42 -2.31 10.13 -5.67
C ASP A 42 -0.91 9.51 -5.47
N VAL A 43 -0.66 8.37 -6.13
CA VAL A 43 0.61 7.63 -6.03
C VAL A 43 1.83 8.47 -6.44
N ASN A 44 1.67 9.43 -7.36
CA ASN A 44 2.73 10.27 -7.91
C ASN A 44 2.92 11.56 -7.12
N ASN A 45 1.89 12.00 -6.40
CA ASN A 45 1.94 13.15 -5.50
C ASN A 45 1.39 12.76 -4.11
N PRO A 46 2.12 11.92 -3.35
CA PRO A 46 1.64 11.46 -2.07
C PRO A 46 1.66 12.59 -1.03
N PRO A 47 0.73 12.57 -0.07
CA PRO A 47 0.68 13.54 1.01
C PRO A 47 1.90 13.40 1.92
N THR A 48 2.26 14.50 2.59
CA THR A 48 3.44 14.54 3.47
C THR A 48 3.11 14.27 4.94
N THR A 49 1.82 14.20 5.29
CA THR A 49 1.31 13.92 6.63
C THR A 49 0.98 12.44 6.80
N SER A 50 1.09 11.92 8.02
CA SER A 50 0.72 10.54 8.32
C SER A 50 -0.76 10.26 8.07
N GLU A 51 -1.67 11.17 8.42
CA GLU A 51 -3.10 10.96 8.19
C GLU A 51 -3.43 10.92 6.70
N GLY A 52 -2.83 11.82 5.91
CA GLY A 52 -3.02 11.84 4.47
C GLY A 52 -2.51 10.55 3.82
N LEU A 53 -1.35 10.05 4.26
CA LEU A 53 -0.75 8.83 3.71
C LEU A 53 -1.63 7.60 3.99
N VAL A 54 -2.21 7.52 5.19
CA VAL A 54 -3.15 6.45 5.54
C VAL A 54 -4.44 6.56 4.73
N GLN A 55 -5.01 7.76 4.60
CA GLN A 55 -6.22 7.97 3.78
C GLN A 55 -5.99 7.62 2.32
N LEU A 56 -4.81 7.93 1.77
CA LEU A 56 -4.42 7.51 0.43
C LEU A 56 -4.34 5.98 0.38
N TRP A 57 -3.59 5.36 1.29
CA TRP A 57 -3.43 3.91 1.38
C TRP A 57 -4.74 3.13 1.37
N GLU A 58 -5.74 3.57 2.16
CA GLU A 58 -7.05 2.92 2.24
C GLU A 58 -7.85 3.01 0.93
N ARG A 59 -7.58 4.01 0.09
CA ARG A 59 -8.23 4.19 -1.22
C ARG A 59 -7.56 3.42 -2.35
N LEU A 60 -6.27 3.10 -2.18
CA LEU A 60 -5.47 2.42 -3.19
C LEU A 60 -5.75 0.92 -3.20
N ASP A 61 -5.70 0.32 -4.38
CA ASP A 61 -5.67 -1.12 -4.54
C ASP A 61 -4.29 -1.72 -4.19
N LEU A 62 -4.19 -3.05 -4.24
CA LEU A 62 -2.97 -3.77 -3.90
C LEU A 62 -1.76 -3.36 -4.76
N ALA A 63 -1.95 -3.18 -6.07
CA ALA A 63 -0.87 -2.84 -6.98
C ALA A 63 -0.41 -1.40 -6.78
N GLU A 64 -1.37 -0.48 -6.60
CA GLU A 64 -1.12 0.92 -6.33
C GLU A 64 -0.43 1.14 -4.98
N ARG A 65 -0.75 0.35 -3.95
CA ARG A 65 -0.04 0.41 -2.66
C ARG A 65 1.42 0.00 -2.79
N LEU A 66 1.72 -1.02 -3.58
CA LEU A 66 3.10 -1.42 -3.84
C LEU A 66 3.83 -0.35 -4.65
N GLU A 67 3.16 0.26 -5.63
CA GLU A 67 3.73 1.38 -6.39
C GLU A 67 4.00 2.60 -5.50
N LEU A 68 3.07 2.94 -4.61
CA LEU A 68 3.26 3.99 -3.61
C LEU A 68 4.52 3.72 -2.79
N LEU A 69 4.66 2.52 -2.21
CA LEU A 69 5.81 2.16 -1.40
C LEU A 69 7.15 2.26 -2.14
N ARG A 70 7.18 1.95 -3.45
CA ARG A 70 8.39 2.10 -4.28
C ARG A 70 8.80 3.57 -4.45
N ASN A 71 7.83 4.47 -4.49
CA ASN A 71 8.05 5.89 -4.77
C ASN A 71 8.23 6.73 -3.49
N LEU A 72 7.92 6.18 -2.31
CA LEU A 72 8.07 6.91 -1.05
C LEU A 72 9.54 7.09 -0.66
N SER A 73 9.85 8.28 -0.13
CA SER A 73 11.11 8.52 0.55
C SER A 73 11.14 7.81 1.90
N PRO A 74 12.33 7.51 2.47
CA PRO A 74 12.44 6.83 3.76
C PRO A 74 11.64 7.52 4.88
N GLN A 75 11.64 8.85 4.92
CA GLN A 75 10.89 9.63 5.90
C GLN A 75 9.37 9.49 5.72
N ALA A 76 8.89 9.42 4.48
CA ALA A 76 7.47 9.22 4.19
C ALA A 76 7.04 7.78 4.51
N THR A 77 7.91 6.80 4.26
CA THR A 77 7.71 5.39 4.66
C THR A 77 7.55 5.26 6.17
N GLU A 78 8.38 5.94 6.97
CA GLU A 78 8.23 5.95 8.43
C GLU A 78 6.91 6.58 8.90
N LYS A 79 6.50 7.69 8.27
CA LYS A 79 5.22 8.34 8.58
C LYS A 79 4.03 7.45 8.24
N LEU A 80 4.05 6.81 7.06
CA LEU A 80 3.03 5.86 6.65
C LEU A 80 3.01 4.67 7.62
N ALA A 81 4.15 4.05 7.91
CA ALA A 81 4.25 2.92 8.84
C ALA A 81 3.69 3.25 10.23
N GLY A 82 4.05 4.43 10.77
CA GLY A 82 3.51 4.94 12.02
C GLY A 82 1.99 5.12 11.97
N GLY A 83 1.48 5.67 10.87
CA GLY A 83 0.05 5.83 10.62
C GLY A 83 -0.71 4.51 10.52
N LEU A 84 -0.19 3.53 9.78
CA LEU A 84 -0.80 2.21 9.61
C LEU A 84 -0.87 1.46 10.96
N VAL A 85 0.20 1.50 11.75
CA VAL A 85 0.21 0.89 13.09
C VAL A 85 -0.78 1.58 14.02
N ALA A 86 -0.82 2.92 14.02
CA ALA A 86 -1.75 3.68 14.86
C ALA A 86 -3.22 3.49 14.44
N GLY A 87 -3.47 3.33 13.14
CA GLY A 87 -4.79 3.09 12.54
C GLY A 87 -5.25 1.63 12.60
N GLY A 88 -4.43 0.71 13.13
CA GLY A 88 -4.79 -0.72 13.22
C GLY A 88 -4.74 -1.46 11.87
N LEU A 89 -4.03 -0.91 10.89
CA LEU A 89 -3.90 -1.46 9.52
C LEU A 89 -2.63 -2.32 9.35
N LEU A 90 -2.07 -2.85 10.44
CA LEU A 90 -0.84 -3.65 10.39
C LEU A 90 -1.03 -4.93 9.57
N GLY A 91 -2.14 -5.64 9.74
CA GLY A 91 -2.44 -6.86 8.98
C GLY A 91 -2.61 -6.62 7.48
N ASP A 92 -3.30 -5.52 7.13
CA ASP A 92 -3.46 -5.08 5.75
C ASP A 92 -2.11 -4.69 5.11
N ALA A 93 -1.24 -4.03 5.87
CA ALA A 93 0.13 -3.74 5.46
C ALA A 93 0.93 -5.03 5.19
N ILE A 94 0.88 -6.01 6.08
CA ILE A 94 1.59 -7.29 5.92
C ILE A 94 1.07 -8.05 4.70
N THR A 95 -0.24 -8.08 4.51
CA THR A 95 -0.89 -8.74 3.36
C THR A 95 -0.50 -8.06 2.05
N THR A 96 -0.45 -6.73 2.04
CA THR A 96 0.02 -5.93 0.90
C THR A 96 1.48 -6.26 0.57
N LEU A 97 2.36 -6.26 1.58
CA LEU A 97 3.77 -6.57 1.40
C LEU A 97 4.01 -7.99 0.90
N LEU A 98 3.18 -8.96 1.29
CA LEU A 98 3.28 -10.35 0.81
C LEU A 98 3.18 -10.47 -0.73
N ALA A 99 2.47 -9.54 -1.38
CA ALA A 99 2.26 -9.52 -2.82
C ALA A 99 3.45 -8.96 -3.64
N PHE A 100 4.58 -8.62 -3.00
CA PHE A 100 5.75 -8.06 -3.69
C PHE A 100 6.30 -9.00 -4.78
N THR A 101 6.95 -8.45 -5.81
CA THR A 101 7.67 -9.26 -6.81
C THR A 101 9.09 -9.50 -6.29
N PRO A 102 9.70 -10.70 -6.40
CA PRO A 102 11.02 -10.99 -5.85
C PRO A 102 12.18 -10.36 -6.67
N THR A 103 12.11 -9.05 -6.89
CA THR A 103 13.20 -8.23 -7.43
C THR A 103 13.99 -7.62 -6.28
N VAL A 104 15.27 -7.30 -6.50
CA VAL A 104 16.14 -6.71 -5.46
C VAL A 104 15.51 -5.43 -4.89
N SER A 105 15.01 -4.54 -5.75
CA SER A 105 14.36 -3.28 -5.35
C SER A 105 13.13 -3.52 -4.46
N ASP A 106 12.26 -4.45 -4.85
CA ASP A 106 11.05 -4.76 -4.09
C ASP A 106 11.37 -5.43 -2.75
N VAL A 107 12.37 -6.32 -2.71
CA VAL A 107 12.84 -6.92 -1.45
C VAL A 107 13.32 -5.83 -0.50
N VAL A 108 14.17 -4.91 -0.97
CA VAL A 108 14.67 -3.79 -0.16
C VAL A 108 13.52 -2.90 0.32
N MET A 109 12.57 -2.57 -0.55
CA MET A 109 11.37 -1.82 -0.20
C MET A 109 10.57 -2.51 0.92
N VAL A 110 10.34 -3.82 0.80
CA VAL A 110 9.62 -4.60 1.83
C VAL A 110 10.40 -4.57 3.14
N VAL A 111 11.70 -4.86 3.14
CA VAL A 111 12.52 -4.86 4.37
C VAL A 111 12.53 -3.49 5.04
N ASN A 112 12.64 -2.40 4.26
CA ASN A 112 12.60 -1.04 4.78
C ASN A 112 11.24 -0.70 5.40
N MET A 113 10.14 -1.09 4.75
CA MET A 113 8.79 -0.90 5.28
C MET A 113 8.58 -1.70 6.57
N LEU A 114 9.04 -2.96 6.60
CA LEU A 114 8.99 -3.80 7.80
C LEU A 114 9.79 -3.18 8.95
N HIS A 115 10.99 -2.68 8.66
CA HIS A 115 11.80 -1.98 9.65
C HIS A 115 11.07 -0.76 10.20
N ALA A 116 10.50 0.09 9.32
CA ALA A 116 9.75 1.27 9.69
C ALA A 116 8.53 0.94 10.56
N LEU A 117 7.79 -0.13 10.26
CA LEU A 117 6.69 -0.63 11.10
C LEU A 117 7.17 -0.92 12.52
N THR A 118 8.35 -1.52 12.68
CA THR A 118 8.91 -1.84 14.00
C THR A 118 9.31 -0.62 14.84
N LEU A 119 9.46 0.55 14.21
CA LEU A 119 9.79 1.81 14.89
C LEU A 119 8.54 2.58 15.35
N ALA A 120 7.35 2.16 14.94
CA ALA A 120 6.11 2.83 15.30
C ALA A 120 5.81 2.71 16.81
N LYS A 121 5.36 3.80 17.45
CA LYS A 121 5.15 3.89 18.91
C LYS A 121 4.25 2.80 19.52
N ARG A 122 3.29 2.28 18.74
CA ARG A 122 2.33 1.26 19.20
C ARG A 122 2.56 -0.12 18.60
N PHE A 123 3.71 -0.33 17.96
CA PHE A 123 4.03 -1.56 17.25
C PHE A 123 3.87 -2.81 18.12
N SER A 124 4.43 -2.81 19.34
CA SER A 124 4.36 -3.96 20.25
C SER A 124 2.92 -4.35 20.59
N LEU A 125 2.03 -3.38 20.82
CA LEU A 125 0.61 -3.62 21.05
C LEU A 125 -0.06 -4.15 19.79
N SER A 126 0.19 -3.54 18.63
CA SER A 126 -0.39 -3.98 17.37
C SER A 126 -0.01 -5.43 17.05
N VAL A 127 1.25 -5.82 17.26
CA VAL A 127 1.72 -7.22 17.09
C VAL A 127 0.95 -8.20 17.98
N THR A 128 0.65 -7.85 19.24
CA THR A 128 -0.12 -8.74 20.11
C THR A 128 -1.57 -8.92 19.66
N LEU A 129 -2.11 -7.95 18.93
CA LEU A 129 -3.49 -7.96 18.44
C LEU A 129 -3.62 -8.61 17.05
N VAL A 130 -2.50 -8.95 16.40
CA VAL A 130 -2.48 -9.63 15.11
C VAL A 130 -3.19 -10.98 15.20
N CYS A 131 -4.15 -11.21 14.30
CA CYS A 131 -4.96 -12.41 14.24
C CYS A 131 -4.20 -13.58 13.58
N GLY A 132 -4.77 -14.79 13.62
CA GLY A 132 -4.12 -15.99 13.09
C GLY A 132 -3.78 -15.92 11.60
N GLU A 133 -4.68 -15.35 10.79
CA GLU A 133 -4.49 -15.19 9.34
C GLU A 133 -3.34 -14.23 9.02
N GLU A 134 -3.27 -13.11 9.74
CA GLU A 134 -2.20 -12.13 9.58
C GLU A 134 -0.83 -12.69 10.02
N ARG A 135 -0.79 -13.52 11.09
CA ARG A 135 0.43 -14.24 11.48
C ARG A 135 0.87 -15.23 10.40
N TRP A 136 -0.08 -15.91 9.77
CA TRP A 136 0.22 -16.80 8.65
C TRP A 136 0.81 -16.01 7.46
N ALA A 137 0.20 -14.88 7.11
CA ALA A 137 0.70 -14.00 6.03
C ALA A 137 2.12 -13.50 6.34
N TRP A 138 2.40 -13.16 7.60
CA TRP A 138 3.73 -12.80 8.03
C TRP A 138 4.75 -13.94 7.89
N GLY A 139 4.40 -15.14 8.36
CA GLY A 139 5.26 -16.32 8.21
C GLY A 139 5.62 -16.55 6.76
N ARG A 140 4.62 -16.45 5.87
CA ARG A 140 4.83 -16.59 4.43
C ARG A 140 5.68 -15.47 3.82
N LEU A 141 5.53 -14.24 4.30
CA LEU A 141 6.34 -13.11 3.87
C LEU A 141 7.81 -13.32 4.23
N LEU A 142 8.11 -13.79 5.45
CA LEU A 142 9.47 -14.11 5.87
C LEU A 142 10.08 -15.24 5.04
N GLU A 143 9.36 -16.33 4.81
CA GLU A 143 9.84 -17.42 3.94
C GLU A 143 10.18 -16.92 2.53
N LYS A 144 9.31 -16.07 1.97
CA LYS A 144 9.51 -15.48 0.64
C LYS A 144 10.73 -14.56 0.59
N LEU A 145 10.95 -13.76 1.64
CA LEU A 145 12.15 -12.92 1.77
C LEU A 145 13.42 -13.76 1.92
N GLN A 146 13.38 -14.84 2.71
CA GLN A 146 14.50 -15.76 2.86
C GLN A 146 14.85 -16.45 1.54
N LEU A 147 13.85 -16.88 0.76
CA LEU A 147 14.08 -17.45 -0.56
C LEU A 147 14.72 -16.43 -1.49
N ALA A 148 14.19 -15.21 -1.57
CA ALA A 148 14.76 -14.14 -2.40
C ALA A 148 16.20 -13.80 -2.00
N LEU A 149 16.51 -13.83 -0.70
CA LEU A 149 17.86 -13.62 -0.18
C LEU A 149 18.81 -14.75 -0.58
N SER A 150 18.36 -16.00 -0.55
CA SER A 150 19.16 -17.15 -0.98
C SER A 150 19.47 -17.16 -2.47
N GLU A 151 18.58 -16.60 -3.30
CA GLU A 151 18.78 -16.50 -4.75
C GLU A 151 19.78 -15.40 -5.15
N ARG A 152 19.82 -14.28 -4.40
CA ARG A 152 20.63 -13.10 -4.73
C ARG A 152 21.32 -12.49 -3.50
N PRO A 153 22.16 -13.24 -2.78
CA PRO A 153 22.72 -12.80 -1.50
C PRO A 153 23.69 -11.61 -1.64
N GLN A 154 24.43 -11.53 -2.76
CA GLN A 154 25.40 -10.46 -2.99
C GLN A 154 24.71 -9.11 -3.26
N ASP A 155 23.80 -9.06 -4.25
CA ASP A 155 23.06 -7.84 -4.61
C ASP A 155 22.30 -7.24 -3.41
N LEU A 156 21.69 -8.10 -2.58
CA LEU A 156 20.93 -7.66 -1.42
C LEU A 156 21.84 -7.19 -0.28
N ALA A 157 23.00 -7.82 -0.09
CA ALA A 157 23.98 -7.39 0.89
C ALA A 157 24.56 -6.01 0.56
N GLU A 158 24.78 -5.70 -0.73
CA GLU A 158 25.18 -4.35 -1.18
C GLU A 158 24.14 -3.28 -0.80
N MET A 159 22.87 -3.68 -0.70
CA MET A 159 21.76 -2.84 -0.26
C MET A 159 21.49 -2.93 1.26
N ASN A 160 22.42 -3.48 2.04
CA ASN A 160 22.32 -3.72 3.49
C ASN A 160 21.19 -4.68 3.92
N VAL A 161 20.64 -5.48 3.01
CA VAL A 161 19.66 -6.52 3.32
C VAL A 161 20.39 -7.85 3.43
N THR A 162 20.50 -8.37 4.66
CA THR A 162 21.23 -9.61 4.97
C THR A 162 20.38 -10.56 5.81
N GLU A 163 20.85 -11.79 6.00
CA GLU A 163 20.16 -12.77 6.86
C GLU A 163 19.95 -12.23 8.28
N TRP A 164 20.92 -11.45 8.78
CA TRP A 164 20.83 -10.77 10.06
C TRP A 164 19.65 -9.80 10.12
N THR A 165 19.40 -9.03 9.07
CA THR A 165 18.26 -8.09 9.03
C THR A 165 16.92 -8.82 9.15
N LEU A 166 16.77 -9.97 8.47
CA LEU A 166 15.58 -10.79 8.57
C LEU A 166 15.44 -11.44 9.95
N ALA A 167 16.55 -11.90 10.55
CA ALA A 167 16.55 -12.44 11.91
C ALA A 167 16.10 -11.39 12.94
N GLN A 168 16.59 -10.15 12.82
CA GLN A 168 16.17 -9.05 13.69
C GLN A 168 14.68 -8.71 13.53
N LEU A 169 14.17 -8.69 12.29
CA LEU A 169 12.75 -8.49 12.04
C LEU A 169 11.91 -9.61 12.66
N LYS A 170 12.32 -10.87 12.50
CA LYS A 170 11.62 -12.02 13.09
C LYS A 170 11.48 -11.89 14.62
N LEU A 171 12.57 -11.52 15.30
CA LEU A 171 12.55 -11.30 16.76
C LEU A 171 11.57 -10.20 17.16
N LYS A 172 11.53 -9.08 16.43
CA LYS A 172 10.65 -7.95 16.77
C LYS A 172 9.16 -8.25 16.61
N PHE A 173 8.80 -9.10 15.65
CA PHE A 173 7.40 -9.50 15.43
C PHE A 173 6.95 -10.63 16.37
N ASN A 174 7.77 -11.06 17.34
CA ASN A 174 7.48 -12.10 18.34
C ASN A 174 7.04 -13.43 17.68
N LEU A 175 7.81 -13.91 16.70
CA LEU A 175 7.55 -15.16 15.95
C LEU A 175 8.71 -16.13 15.98
#